data_AF-A0A7C4MMM6-F1
#
_entry.id   AF-A0A7C4MMM6-F1
#
_cell.length_a   1.000
_cell.length_b   1.000
_cell.length_c   1.000
_cell.angle_alpha   90.00
_cell.angle_beta   90.00
_cell.angle_gamma   90.00
#
_symmetry.space_group_name_H-M   'P 1'
#
loop_
_entity.id
_entity.type
_entity.pdbx_description
1 polymer ?
#
loop_
_entity_poly.entity_id
_entity_poly.type
_entity_poly.pdbx_seq_one_letter_code
_entity_poly.pdbx_strand_id
1 'polypeptide(L)'
;MDKIRIMEASVRKWEDIIAGKSSDGGVLDCPPCRIFYFFRCMGCPIANYTGHKFCVGSPYPDWYWHHIEAHDKVFRRIYCPTCLKYAEAMRDFMKEIVQDLRRKQESERKGRS
;
A
#
# COMPACT_ATOMS: atom_id res chain seq x y z
N MET A 1 18.03 1.79 4.52
CA MET A 1 16.65 1.26 4.61
C MET A 1 16.19 0.89 3.21
N ASP A 2 15.79 -0.36 3.01
CA ASP A 2 15.42 -0.88 1.69
C ASP A 2 13.93 -0.61 1.39
N LYS A 3 13.66 0.44 0.60
CA LYS A 3 12.30 0.83 0.20
C LYS A 3 11.60 -0.22 -0.65
N ILE A 4 12.35 -0.96 -1.48
CA ILE A 4 11.79 -2.02 -2.34
C ILE A 4 11.26 -3.13 -1.45
N ARG A 5 12.07 -3.63 -0.51
CA ARG A 5 11.67 -4.68 0.42
C ARG A 5 10.46 -4.29 1.30
N ILE A 6 10.39 -3.02 1.73
CA ILE A 6 9.23 -2.50 2.50
C ILE A 6 7.95 -2.52 1.65
N MET A 7 8.04 -2.10 0.38
CA MET A 7 6.89 -2.10 -0.52
C MET A 7 6.46 -3.51 -0.92
N GLU A 8 7.40 -4.43 -1.15
CA GLU A 8 7.10 -5.86 -1.37
C GLU A 8 6.38 -6.49 -0.18
N ALA A 9 6.72 -6.11 1.06
CA ALA A 9 5.97 -6.54 2.24
C ALA A 9 4.53 -6.01 2.22
N SER A 10 4.31 -4.82 1.67
CA SER A 10 2.96 -4.26 1.51
C SER A 10 2.16 -5.02 0.46
N VAL A 11 2.80 -5.41 -0.66
CA VAL A 11 2.18 -6.26 -1.68
C VAL A 11 1.72 -7.58 -1.05
N ARG A 12 2.59 -8.25 -0.29
CA ARG A 12 2.24 -9.51 0.39
C ARG A 12 1.06 -9.35 1.35
N LYS A 13 1.03 -8.26 2.13
CA LYS A 13 -0.12 -7.95 3.01
C LYS A 13 -1.43 -7.95 2.22
N TRP A 14 -1.49 -7.25 1.08
CA TRP A 14 -2.71 -7.19 0.26
C TRP A 14 -3.04 -8.53 -0.39
N GLU A 15 -2.04 -9.30 -0.83
CA GLU A 15 -2.24 -10.66 -1.31
C GLU A 15 -2.84 -11.58 -0.22
N ASP A 16 -2.42 -11.43 1.03
CA ASP A 16 -2.99 -12.17 2.16
C ASP A 16 -4.44 -11.74 2.47
N ILE A 17 -4.77 -10.45 2.35
CA ILE A 17 -6.15 -9.95 2.49
C ILE A 17 -7.04 -10.55 1.39
N ILE A 18 -6.58 -10.50 0.14
CA ILE A 18 -7.30 -11.05 -1.02
C ILE A 18 -7.51 -12.57 -0.87
N ALA A 19 -6.50 -13.28 -0.37
CA ALA A 19 -6.58 -14.71 -0.10
C ALA A 19 -7.41 -15.07 1.16
N GLY A 20 -7.97 -14.09 1.87
CA GLY A 20 -8.74 -14.30 3.10
C GLY A 20 -7.91 -14.75 4.31
N LYS A 21 -6.58 -14.62 4.25
CA LYS A 21 -5.64 -15.04 5.31
C LYS A 21 -5.42 -13.95 6.36
N SER A 22 -5.71 -12.69 6.03
CA SER A 22 -5.54 -11.56 6.94
C SER A 22 -6.65 -10.52 6.79
N SER A 23 -6.58 -9.47 7.60
CA SER A 23 -7.48 -8.30 7.55
C SER A 23 -6.65 -7.02 7.55
N ASP A 24 -7.21 -5.96 7.01
CA ASP A 24 -6.55 -4.66 6.95
C ASP A 24 -6.61 -3.90 8.29
N GLY A 25 -5.48 -3.83 8.99
CA GLY A 25 -5.26 -3.04 10.20
C GLY A 25 -4.92 -1.56 9.96
N GLY A 26 -4.93 -1.10 8.70
CA GLY A 26 -4.61 0.27 8.32
C GLY A 26 -3.19 0.70 8.69
N VAL A 27 -3.05 1.79 9.45
CA VAL A 27 -1.74 2.35 9.82
C VAL A 27 -0.90 1.38 10.67
N LEU A 28 -1.55 0.52 11.46
CA LEU A 28 -0.87 -0.35 12.43
C LEU A 28 -0.11 -1.51 11.78
N ASP A 29 -0.59 -2.01 10.64
CA ASP A 29 -0.03 -3.17 9.95
C ASP A 29 0.53 -2.84 8.56
N CYS A 30 0.32 -1.62 8.06
CA CYS A 30 0.92 -1.16 6.81
C CYS A 30 2.45 -1.02 6.96
N PRO A 31 3.28 -1.79 6.22
CA PRO A 31 4.72 -1.81 6.42
C PRO A 31 5.41 -0.43 6.25
N PRO A 32 5.06 0.41 5.25
CA PRO A 32 5.52 1.79 5.18
C PRO A 32 5.09 2.64 6.38
N CYS A 33 3.82 2.54 6.80
CA CYS A 33 3.30 3.36 7.90
C CYS A 33 4.01 3.09 9.22
N ARG A 34 4.39 1.83 9.49
CA ARG A 34 5.18 1.46 10.68
C ARG A 34 6.51 2.21 10.80
N ILE A 35 6.99 2.80 9.70
CA ILE A 35 8.24 3.55 9.65
C ILE A 35 7.96 5.05 9.48
N PHE A 36 7.12 5.40 8.49
CA PHE A 36 7.00 6.78 8.01
C PHE A 36 5.79 7.53 8.57
N TYR A 37 4.83 6.85 9.20
CA TYR A 37 3.62 7.51 9.70
C TYR A 37 3.93 8.54 10.78
N PHE A 38 4.82 8.20 11.73
CA PHE A 38 5.28 9.12 12.79
C PHE A 38 5.93 10.39 12.20
N PHE A 39 6.63 10.25 11.08
CA PHE A 39 7.23 11.36 10.35
C PHE A 39 6.28 12.01 9.35
N ARG A 40 4.95 11.92 9.54
CA ARG A 40 3.93 12.51 8.65
C ARG A 40 4.15 12.12 7.18
N CYS A 41 4.43 10.84 6.96
CA CYS A 41 4.72 10.23 5.65
C CYS A 41 5.99 10.73 4.95
N MET A 42 6.86 11.51 5.59
CA MET A 42 8.11 11.95 4.98
C MET A 42 9.00 10.75 4.65
N GLY A 43 9.39 10.61 3.38
CA GLY A 43 10.20 9.49 2.89
C GLY A 43 9.41 8.22 2.55
N CYS A 44 8.09 8.21 2.77
CA CYS A 44 7.21 7.10 2.40
C CYS A 44 7.21 6.91 0.87
N PRO A 45 7.45 5.68 0.36
CA PRO A 45 7.43 5.44 -1.09
C PRO A 45 6.09 5.79 -1.74
N ILE A 46 4.97 5.54 -1.06
CA ILE A 46 3.63 5.90 -1.56
C ILE A 46 3.51 7.41 -1.69
N ALA A 47 3.88 8.16 -0.65
CA ALA A 47 3.77 9.62 -0.67
C ALA A 47 4.69 10.27 -1.69
N ASN A 48 5.88 9.69 -1.90
CA ASN A 48 6.79 10.13 -2.94
C ASN A 48 6.27 9.81 -4.34
N TYR A 49 5.54 8.70 -4.50
CA TYR A 49 4.98 8.28 -5.78
C TYR A 49 3.77 9.13 -6.17
N THR A 50 2.82 9.34 -5.24
CA THR A 50 1.59 10.10 -5.50
C THR A 50 1.78 11.61 -5.38
N GLY A 51 2.85 12.06 -4.70
CA GLY A 51 3.02 13.46 -4.32
C GLY A 51 2.13 13.89 -3.14
N HIS A 52 1.36 12.97 -2.54
CA HIS A 52 0.41 13.28 -1.48
C HIS A 52 0.63 12.45 -0.20
N LYS A 53 0.30 13.01 0.96
CA LYS A 53 0.40 12.34 2.26
C LYS A 53 -0.86 11.51 2.56
N PHE A 54 -0.77 10.65 3.58
CA PHE A 54 -1.92 9.91 4.14
C PHE A 54 -2.67 9.07 3.10
N CYS A 55 -1.93 8.42 2.20
CA CYS A 55 -2.47 7.57 1.14
C CYS A 55 -3.41 8.29 0.15
N VAL A 56 -3.47 9.62 0.16
CA VAL A 56 -4.20 10.38 -0.86
C VAL A 56 -3.57 10.08 -2.23
N GLY A 57 -4.42 9.89 -3.24
CA GLY A 57 -4.01 9.51 -4.59
C GLY A 57 -3.65 8.02 -4.75
N SER A 58 -3.86 7.18 -3.74
CA SER A 58 -3.85 5.73 -3.88
C SER A 58 -5.26 5.14 -3.84
N PRO A 59 -5.45 3.85 -4.14
CA PRO A 59 -6.74 3.16 -3.99
C PRO A 59 -7.20 2.94 -2.53
N TYR A 60 -6.37 3.24 -1.54
CA TYR A 60 -6.67 2.96 -0.13
C TYR A 60 -7.88 3.73 0.43
N PRO A 61 -8.12 5.01 0.12
CA PRO A 61 -9.31 5.73 0.57
C PRO A 61 -10.60 5.06 0.11
N ASP A 62 -10.67 4.58 -1.13
CA ASP A 62 -11.86 3.90 -1.65
C ASP A 62 -12.16 2.61 -0.88
N TRP A 63 -11.12 1.80 -0.63
CA TRP A 63 -11.21 0.62 0.25
C TRP A 63 -11.71 0.98 1.65
N TYR A 64 -11.14 2.01 2.25
CA TYR A 64 -11.45 2.42 3.62
C TYR A 64 -12.89 2.92 3.77
N TRP A 65 -13.31 3.84 2.90
CA TRP A 65 -14.65 4.42 2.93
C TRP A 65 -15.72 3.39 2.57
N HIS A 66 -15.46 2.53 1.59
CA HIS A 66 -16.38 1.44 1.26
C HIS A 66 -16.65 0.54 2.46
N HIS A 67 -15.63 0.23 3.26
CA HIS A 67 -15.82 -0.52 4.49
C HIS A 67 -16.68 0.21 5.51
N ILE A 68 -16.49 1.51 5.69
CA ILE A 68 -17.30 2.31 6.63
C ILE A 68 -18.77 2.38 6.18
N GLU A 69 -19.00 2.57 4.89
CA GLU A 69 -20.32 2.85 4.34
C GLU A 69 -21.14 1.59 4.06
N ALA A 70 -20.49 0.52 3.60
CA ALA A 70 -21.17 -0.70 3.16
C ALA A 70 -21.11 -1.84 4.17
N HIS A 71 -20.22 -1.77 5.18
CA HIS A 71 -19.95 -2.89 6.07
C HIS A 71 -19.91 -2.46 7.55
N ASP A 72 -20.94 -2.84 8.31
CA ASP A 72 -20.93 -2.70 9.77
C ASP A 72 -20.10 -3.83 10.43
N LYS A 73 -18.78 -3.81 10.20
CA LYS A 73 -17.83 -4.85 10.66
C LYS A 73 -16.57 -4.22 11.23
N VAL A 74 -16.10 -4.78 12.35
CA VAL A 74 -14.88 -4.32 13.05
C VAL A 74 -13.61 -4.59 12.24
N PHE A 75 -13.57 -5.71 11.51
CA PHE A 75 -12.41 -6.08 10.69
C PHE A 75 -12.64 -5.70 9.24
N ARG A 76 -11.63 -5.15 8.57
CA ARG A 76 -11.68 -4.88 7.13
C ARG A 76 -11.14 -6.10 6.36
N ARG A 77 -12.04 -6.92 5.80
CA ARG A 77 -11.75 -8.13 5.01
C ARG A 77 -12.55 -8.09 3.71
N ILE A 78 -12.32 -9.03 2.79
CA ILE A 78 -13.17 -9.17 1.61
C ILE A 78 -14.56 -9.66 2.02
N TYR A 79 -15.57 -8.79 1.97
CA TYR A 79 -16.96 -9.12 2.27
C TYR A 79 -17.86 -9.12 1.03
N CYS A 80 -17.46 -8.43 -0.03
CA CYS A 80 -18.22 -8.33 -1.27
C CYS A 80 -17.29 -8.17 -2.49
N PRO A 81 -17.81 -8.25 -3.73
CA PRO A 81 -17.01 -8.04 -4.93
C PRO A 81 -16.32 -6.68 -5.01
N THR A 82 -16.92 -5.64 -4.43
CA THR A 82 -16.35 -4.28 -4.39
C THR A 82 -15.13 -4.22 -3.47
N CYS A 83 -15.15 -4.89 -2.30
CA CYS A 83 -13.96 -5.08 -1.48
C CYS A 83 -12.83 -5.73 -2.28
N LEU A 84 -13.12 -6.82 -2.99
CA LEU A 84 -12.11 -7.53 -3.79
C LEU A 84 -11.48 -6.59 -4.82
N LYS A 85 -12.31 -5.86 -5.57
CA LYS A 85 -11.85 -4.88 -6.56
C LYS A 85 -10.89 -3.85 -5.95
N TYR A 86 -11.23 -3.26 -4.80
CA TYR A 86 -10.37 -2.25 -4.17
C TYR A 86 -9.10 -2.85 -3.58
N ALA A 87 -9.16 -4.07 -3.01
CA ALA A 87 -7.97 -4.76 -2.53
C ALA A 87 -7.00 -5.12 -3.66
N GLU A 88 -7.52 -5.57 -4.82
CA GLU A 88 -6.72 -5.84 -6.02
C GLU A 88 -6.11 -4.56 -6.59
N ALA A 89 -6.89 -3.49 -6.70
CA ALA A 89 -6.38 -2.19 -7.13
C ALA A 89 -5.24 -1.72 -6.22
N MET A 90 -5.39 -1.89 -4.90
CA MET A 90 -4.36 -1.51 -3.95
C MET A 90 -3.10 -2.38 -4.07
N ARG A 91 -3.25 -3.71 -4.22
CA ARG A 91 -2.12 -4.62 -4.49
C ARG A 91 -1.35 -4.20 -5.74
N ASP A 92 -2.06 -3.92 -6.82
CA ASP A 92 -1.47 -3.62 -8.13
C ASP A 92 -0.78 -2.25 -8.13
N PHE A 93 -1.37 -1.26 -7.46
CA PHE A 93 -0.73 0.02 -7.17
C PHE A 93 0.58 -0.14 -6.38
N MET A 94 0.61 -1.02 -5.35
CA MET A 94 1.86 -1.29 -4.62
C MET A 94 2.91 -1.98 -5.52
N LYS A 95 2.50 -2.87 -6.43
CA LYS A 95 3.39 -3.52 -7.41
C LYS A 95 4.00 -2.49 -8.37
N GLU A 96 3.22 -1.52 -8.84
CA GLU A 96 3.69 -0.42 -9.68
C GLU A 96 4.80 0.40 -8.98
N ILE A 97 4.61 0.75 -7.70
CA ILE A 97 5.64 1.45 -6.92
C ILE A 97 6.91 0.60 -6.78
N VAL A 98 6.79 -0.72 -6.53
CA VAL A 98 7.96 -1.62 -6.48
C VAL A 98 8.74 -1.58 -7.78
N GLN A 99 8.05 -1.63 -8.93
CA GLN A 99 8.69 -1.55 -10.24
C GLN A 99 9.37 -0.20 -10.48
N ASP A 100 8.71 0.90 -10.12
CA ASP A 100 9.28 2.25 -10.23
C ASP A 100 10.57 2.39 -9.41
N LEU A 101 10.54 1.93 -8.15
CA LEU A 101 11.72 1.94 -7.28
C LEU A 101 12.88 1.13 -7.86
N ARG A 102 12.59 -0.05 -8.43
CA ARG A 102 13.62 -0.88 -9.11
C ARG A 102 14.21 -0.18 -10.33
N ARG A 103 13.37 0.46 -11.16
CA ARG A 103 13.84 1.24 -12.34
C ARG A 103 14.74 2.40 -11.91
N LYS A 104 14.38 3.13 -10.86
CA LYS A 104 15.17 4.23 -10.31
C LYS A 104 16.52 3.73 -9.78
N GLN A 105 16.53 2.65 -8.99
CA GLN A 105 17.75 2.04 -8.47
C GLN A 105 18.70 1.60 -9.60
N GLU A 106 18.17 0.99 -10.66
CA GLU A 106 18.97 0.57 -11.83
C GLU A 106 19.58 1.78 -12.55
N SER A 107 18.80 2.85 -12.72
CA SER A 107 19.24 4.08 -13.38
C SER A 107 20.35 4.77 -12.59
N GLU A 108 20.20 4.86 -11.27
CA GLU A 108 21.23 5.41 -10.37
C GLU A 108 22.52 4.58 -10.39
N ARG A 109 22.42 3.25 -10.50
CA ARG A 109 23.57 2.36 -10.62
C ARG A 109 24.33 2.59 -11.94
N LYS A 110 23.61 2.72 -13.05
CA LYS A 110 24.19 2.97 -14.38
C LYS A 110 24.81 4.37 -14.51
N GLY A 111 24.22 5.39 -13.89
CA GLY A 111 24.75 6.76 -13.92
C GLY A 111 25.96 6.99 -13.00
N ARG A 112 26.30 6.02 -12.14
CA ARG A 112 27.49 6.04 -11.27
C ARG A 112 28.63 5.14 -11.77
N SER A 113 28.41 4.41 -12.86
CA SER A 113 29.41 3.57 -13.54
C SER A 113 30.00 4.34 -14.72
#